data_AF-A0A514JY53-F1
#
_entry.id   AF-A0A514JY53-F1
#
_cell.length_a   1.000
_cell.length_b   1.000
_cell.length_c   1.000
_cell.angle_alpha   90.00
_cell.angle_beta   90.00
_cell.angle_gamma   90.00
#
_symmetry.space_group_name_H-M   'P 1'
#
loop_
_entity.id
_entity.type
_entity.pdbx_description
1 polymer ?
#
loop_
_entity_poly.entity_id
_entity_poly.type
_entity_poly.pdbx_seq_one_letter_code
_entity_poly.pdbx_strand_id
1 'polypeptide(L)'
;MTERPAQRTPNRQLAALIAEAGFSNAGLARRVDQLGLEHGLDLRYDKTSVTRWLRGQQPRGTTPALIAEVFTRRLGRRLTAQDLGLDACAPVYAGLEFAATPEEAVDIVSGLWRKDSGSHAELRKIAFTSAGLVVPSRDWLIGRADEKVARAEPPLRVPPQGRPGSRPAGPQELAARRRPTSERVPGHRVTGGDIAALRSVGELFRTLDDAYGGGHARQALVRYLEHECEPMLRGTYGEQTGRRLFAAAAELTRLAGWTSYDIAAHGLAQRYFVQALRLSQAAGDRAYGAYVLVTMSRQAVYLGHGREAVQLARVAQQGAGGSAPPVVQALLHAAEARGHGVLGEVRACTAALVRAERALDAARPGDEVPPWARFFDEAQLADEFGHCHRDLQQFRAAAQHAERSLQLRAPGYARSRLFCRVVLATARLGLGELDQACQLAAEAAAQAAEMRSVRAVEYVRDFERRLEPYRDAGPVRTYRDRVAAYG
;
A
#
# COMPACT_ATOMS: atom_id res chain seq x y z
N MET A 1 -41.27 -16.36 11.08
CA MET A 1 -41.29 -16.61 9.62
C MET A 1 -39.85 -16.62 9.13
N THR A 2 -39.33 -17.79 8.79
CA THR A 2 -38.01 -17.94 8.17
C THR A 2 -38.06 -17.35 6.76
N GLU A 3 -37.28 -16.29 6.52
CA GLU A 3 -37.10 -15.73 5.19
C GLU A 3 -36.63 -16.83 4.23
N ARG A 4 -37.40 -17.08 3.16
CA ARG A 4 -36.98 -17.96 2.07
C ARG A 4 -35.72 -17.35 1.44
N PRO A 5 -34.62 -18.11 1.28
CA PRO A 5 -33.43 -17.58 0.62
C PRO A 5 -33.80 -17.17 -0.82
N ALA A 6 -33.41 -15.95 -1.20
CA ALA A 6 -33.65 -15.39 -2.53
C ALA A 6 -33.25 -16.40 -3.62
N GLN A 7 -34.15 -16.62 -4.58
CA GLN A 7 -33.98 -17.57 -5.67
C GLN A 7 -32.78 -17.14 -6.52
N ARG A 8 -31.66 -17.88 -6.43
CA ARG A 8 -30.42 -17.53 -7.13
C ARG A 8 -30.53 -17.89 -8.61
N THR A 9 -30.34 -16.90 -9.48
CA THR A 9 -30.36 -17.10 -10.94
C THR A 9 -29.10 -17.85 -11.39
N PRO A 10 -29.22 -18.93 -12.20
CA PRO A 10 -28.05 -19.63 -12.74
C PRO A 10 -27.14 -18.71 -13.58
N ASN A 11 -25.83 -18.78 -13.37
CA ASN A 11 -24.86 -17.99 -14.10
C ASN A 11 -24.57 -18.60 -15.49
N ARG A 12 -25.35 -18.19 -16.48
CA ARG A 12 -25.24 -18.66 -17.87
C ARG A 12 -23.96 -18.18 -18.57
N GLN A 13 -23.44 -17.01 -18.20
CA GLN A 13 -22.23 -16.44 -18.79
C GLN A 13 -20.99 -17.28 -18.42
N LEU A 14 -20.83 -17.60 -17.13
CA LEU A 14 -19.78 -18.52 -16.67
C LEU A 14 -19.90 -19.90 -17.32
N ALA A 15 -21.12 -20.43 -17.46
CA ALA A 15 -21.34 -21.73 -18.11
C ALA A 15 -20.86 -21.74 -19.57
N ALA A 16 -21.17 -20.68 -20.32
CA ALA A 16 -20.74 -20.53 -21.71
C ALA A 16 -19.21 -20.45 -21.84
N LEU A 17 -18.55 -19.67 -20.98
CA LEU A 17 -17.09 -19.53 -20.99
C LEU A 17 -16.39 -20.82 -20.57
N ILE A 18 -16.92 -21.58 -19.60
CA ILE A 18 -16.40 -22.91 -19.22
C ILE A 18 -16.39 -23.84 -20.45
N ALA A 19 -17.49 -23.86 -21.21
CA ALA A 19 -17.60 -24.66 -22.42
C ALA A 19 -16.62 -24.20 -23.51
N GLU A 20 -16.53 -22.90 -23.78
CA GLU A 20 -15.60 -22.31 -24.75
C GLU A 20 -14.13 -22.62 -24.43
N ALA A 21 -13.75 -22.47 -23.15
CA ALA A 21 -12.38 -22.71 -22.69
C ALA A 21 -11.99 -24.20 -22.62
N GLY A 22 -12.98 -25.10 -22.72
CA GLY A 22 -12.81 -26.54 -22.54
C GLY A 22 -12.43 -26.93 -21.12
N PHE A 23 -12.92 -26.20 -20.11
CA PHE A 23 -12.64 -26.52 -18.71
C PHE A 23 -13.65 -27.52 -18.14
N SER A 24 -13.18 -28.46 -17.34
CA SER A 24 -14.03 -29.15 -16.38
C SER A 24 -14.16 -28.32 -15.10
N ASN A 25 -15.23 -28.50 -14.32
CA ASN A 25 -15.40 -27.79 -13.04
C ASN A 25 -14.19 -28.00 -12.10
N ALA A 26 -13.68 -29.24 -12.00
CA ALA A 26 -12.47 -29.53 -11.22
C ALA A 26 -11.20 -28.91 -11.85
N GLY A 27 -11.14 -28.81 -13.18
CA GLY A 27 -10.04 -28.19 -13.90
C GLY A 27 -9.98 -26.67 -13.77
N LEU A 28 -11.15 -26.02 -13.70
CA LEU A 28 -11.25 -24.58 -13.40
C LEU A 28 -10.85 -24.32 -11.95
N ALA A 29 -11.41 -25.06 -10.99
CA ALA A 29 -11.09 -24.91 -9.56
C ALA A 29 -9.58 -24.99 -9.29
N ARG A 30 -8.91 -26.02 -9.81
CA ARG A 30 -7.45 -26.18 -9.69
C ARG A 30 -6.66 -25.02 -10.28
N ARG A 31 -7.09 -24.46 -11.41
CA ARG A 31 -6.42 -23.31 -12.03
C ARG A 31 -6.63 -22.03 -11.23
N VAL A 32 -7.82 -21.84 -10.66
CA VAL A 32 -8.11 -20.71 -9.76
C VAL A 32 -7.27 -20.83 -8.50
N ASP A 33 -7.13 -22.03 -7.92
CA ASP A 33 -6.27 -22.25 -6.75
C ASP A 33 -4.79 -22.07 -7.10
N GLN A 34 -4.33 -22.61 -8.23
CA GLN A 34 -2.96 -22.41 -8.71
C GLN A 34 -2.65 -20.93 -8.93
N LEU A 35 -3.55 -20.22 -9.59
CA LEU A 35 -3.40 -18.78 -9.78
C LEU A 35 -3.48 -18.04 -8.44
N GLY A 36 -4.36 -18.46 -7.54
CA GLY A 36 -4.40 -18.00 -6.15
C GLY A 36 -3.04 -18.10 -5.48
N LEU A 37 -2.40 -19.27 -5.58
CA LEU A 37 -1.05 -19.52 -5.05
C LEU A 37 0.00 -18.61 -5.70
N GLU A 38 -0.03 -18.41 -7.03
CA GLU A 38 0.83 -17.44 -7.72
C GLU A 38 0.67 -16.02 -7.14
N HIS A 39 -0.54 -15.68 -6.70
CA HIS A 39 -0.85 -14.40 -6.08
C HIS A 39 -0.74 -14.39 -4.54
N GLY A 40 -0.25 -15.47 -3.92
CA GLY A 40 -0.05 -15.57 -2.47
C GLY A 40 -1.32 -15.85 -1.66
N LEU A 41 -2.38 -16.34 -2.31
CA LEU A 41 -3.66 -16.66 -1.68
C LEU A 41 -3.75 -18.18 -1.44
N ASP A 42 -3.97 -18.61 -0.19
CA ASP A 42 -4.32 -20.02 0.13
C ASP A 42 -5.81 -20.24 -0.18
N LEU A 43 -6.09 -20.57 -1.44
CA LEU A 43 -7.43 -20.92 -1.92
C LEU A 43 -7.57 -22.44 -1.99
N ARG A 44 -8.76 -22.93 -1.63
CA ARG A 44 -9.09 -24.36 -1.65
C ARG A 44 -10.44 -24.59 -2.31
N TYR A 45 -10.55 -24.21 -3.57
CA TYR A 45 -11.76 -24.42 -4.34
C TYR A 45 -11.79 -25.82 -4.95
N ASP A 46 -12.99 -26.38 -5.02
CA ASP A 46 -13.21 -27.69 -5.64
C ASP A 46 -14.28 -27.60 -6.74
N LYS A 47 -14.61 -28.76 -7.33
CA LYS A 47 -15.70 -28.84 -8.32
C LYS A 47 -17.04 -28.34 -7.77
N THR A 48 -17.25 -28.45 -6.46
CA THR A 48 -18.47 -28.06 -5.75
C THR A 48 -18.56 -26.54 -5.67
N SER A 49 -17.44 -25.86 -5.41
CA SER A 49 -17.35 -24.39 -5.48
C SER A 49 -17.77 -23.86 -6.85
N VAL A 50 -17.23 -24.43 -7.94
CA VAL A 50 -17.60 -24.04 -9.31
C VAL A 50 -19.07 -24.32 -9.60
N THR A 51 -19.59 -25.46 -9.12
CA THR A 51 -21.01 -25.80 -9.25
C THR A 51 -21.90 -24.78 -8.52
N ARG A 52 -21.47 -24.29 -7.36
CA ARG A 52 -22.17 -23.22 -6.63
C ARG A 52 -22.13 -21.89 -7.40
N TRP A 53 -21.01 -21.55 -8.02
CA TRP A 53 -20.91 -20.35 -8.86
C TRP A 53 -21.84 -20.39 -10.08
N LEU A 54 -21.92 -21.55 -10.74
CA LEU A 54 -22.86 -21.80 -11.83
C LEU A 54 -24.34 -21.70 -11.38
N ARG A 55 -24.62 -22.01 -10.12
CA ARG A 55 -25.95 -21.83 -9.50
C ARG A 55 -26.21 -20.40 -8.99
N GLY A 56 -25.35 -19.44 -9.34
CA GLY A 56 -25.51 -18.03 -9.01
C GLY A 56 -24.94 -17.62 -7.65
N GLN A 57 -24.15 -18.46 -6.98
CA GLN A 57 -23.40 -18.02 -5.80
C GLN A 57 -22.22 -17.15 -6.23
N GLN A 58 -22.16 -15.90 -5.76
CA GLN A 58 -21.02 -15.03 -6.02
C GLN A 58 -19.79 -15.49 -5.21
N PRO A 59 -18.64 -15.73 -5.86
CA PRO A 59 -17.37 -15.91 -5.17
C PRO A 59 -16.97 -14.59 -4.48
N ARG A 60 -16.34 -14.68 -3.31
CA ARG A 60 -15.99 -13.51 -2.49
C ARG A 60 -14.54 -13.06 -2.73
N GLY A 61 -14.29 -11.82 -2.35
CA GLY A 61 -12.95 -11.23 -2.36
C GLY A 61 -12.40 -11.10 -3.78
N THR A 62 -11.17 -11.59 -3.96
CA THR A 62 -10.39 -11.48 -5.20
C THR A 62 -10.72 -12.55 -6.23
N THR A 63 -11.45 -13.59 -5.79
CA THR A 63 -11.78 -14.78 -6.58
C THR A 63 -12.43 -14.46 -7.92
N PRO A 64 -13.40 -13.51 -8.04
CA PRO A 64 -13.97 -13.17 -9.35
C PRO A 64 -12.92 -12.69 -10.37
N ALA A 65 -11.93 -11.90 -9.94
CA ALA A 65 -10.83 -11.45 -10.79
C ALA A 65 -9.88 -12.59 -11.18
N LEU A 66 -9.60 -13.52 -10.26
CA LEU A 66 -8.77 -14.71 -10.55
C LEU A 66 -9.47 -15.63 -11.56
N ILE A 67 -10.77 -15.84 -11.42
CA ILE A 67 -11.53 -16.63 -12.40
C ILE A 67 -11.43 -15.95 -13.77
N ALA A 68 -11.68 -14.64 -13.86
CA ALA A 68 -11.55 -13.89 -15.10
C ALA A 68 -10.13 -13.96 -15.73
N GLU A 69 -9.09 -13.91 -14.90
CA GLU A 69 -7.69 -14.05 -15.34
C GLU A 69 -7.39 -15.47 -15.86
N VAL A 70 -7.91 -16.53 -15.22
CA VAL A 70 -7.79 -17.92 -15.73
C VAL A 70 -8.39 -18.04 -17.13
N PHE A 71 -9.56 -17.44 -17.38
CA PHE A 71 -10.18 -17.44 -18.70
C PHE A 71 -9.42 -16.56 -19.69
N THR A 72 -8.93 -15.39 -19.26
CA THR A 72 -8.12 -14.50 -20.09
C THR A 72 -6.87 -15.20 -20.61
N ARG A 73 -6.12 -15.88 -19.72
CA ARG A 73 -4.93 -16.67 -20.11
C ARG A 73 -5.27 -17.82 -21.06
N ARG A 74 -6.44 -18.46 -20.87
CA ARG A 74 -6.85 -19.62 -21.67
C ARG A 74 -7.36 -19.26 -23.07
N LEU A 75 -8.13 -18.18 -23.17
CA LEU A 75 -8.82 -17.77 -24.40
C LEU A 75 -8.05 -16.71 -25.20
N GLY A 76 -6.99 -16.13 -24.63
CA GLY A 76 -6.15 -15.14 -25.32
C GLY A 76 -6.83 -13.80 -25.55
N ARG A 77 -7.96 -13.53 -24.89
CA ARG A 77 -8.69 -12.25 -24.91
C ARG A 77 -8.97 -11.77 -23.49
N ARG A 78 -8.92 -10.46 -23.29
CA ARG A 78 -9.15 -9.85 -21.98
C ARG A 78 -10.60 -10.05 -21.56
N LEU A 79 -10.80 -10.70 -20.41
CA LEU A 79 -12.10 -10.89 -19.77
C LEU A 79 -12.09 -10.29 -18.37
N THR A 80 -13.21 -9.69 -17.99
CA THR A 80 -13.47 -9.12 -16.66
C THR A 80 -14.41 -10.00 -15.87
N ALA A 81 -14.47 -9.85 -14.55
CA ALA A 81 -15.43 -10.59 -13.72
C ALA A 81 -16.90 -10.42 -14.20
N GLN A 82 -17.23 -9.24 -14.73
CA GLN A 82 -18.55 -8.96 -15.27
C GLN A 82 -18.84 -9.74 -16.56
N ASP A 83 -17.84 -9.99 -17.41
CA ASP A 83 -18.00 -10.82 -18.62
C ASP A 83 -18.34 -12.28 -18.25
N LEU A 84 -18.01 -12.71 -17.03
CA LEU A 84 -18.32 -14.02 -16.47
C LEU A 84 -19.63 -14.05 -15.67
N GLY A 85 -20.36 -12.94 -15.58
CA GLY A 85 -21.57 -12.82 -14.75
C GLY A 85 -21.29 -12.82 -13.25
N LEU A 86 -20.08 -12.44 -12.86
CA LEU A 86 -19.65 -12.32 -11.47
C LEU A 86 -19.65 -10.85 -11.02
N ASP A 87 -19.67 -10.64 -9.71
CA ASP A 87 -19.61 -9.31 -9.12
C ASP A 87 -18.38 -8.54 -9.63
N ALA A 88 -18.60 -7.27 -9.98
CA ALA A 88 -17.55 -6.40 -10.49
C ALA A 88 -16.44 -6.24 -9.45
N CYS A 89 -15.21 -6.47 -9.87
CA CYS A 89 -14.01 -6.21 -9.08
C CYS A 89 -12.89 -5.71 -9.99
N ALA A 90 -11.97 -4.91 -9.45
CA ALA A 90 -10.81 -4.45 -10.20
C ALA A 90 -9.99 -5.65 -10.71
N PRO A 91 -9.46 -5.61 -11.96
CA PRO A 91 -8.53 -6.63 -12.44
C PRO A 91 -7.35 -6.78 -11.48
N VAL A 92 -6.84 -8.01 -11.31
CA VAL A 92 -5.84 -8.33 -10.28
C VAL A 92 -4.62 -7.40 -10.37
N TYR A 93 -4.15 -7.11 -11.59
CA TYR A 93 -2.95 -6.32 -11.86
C TYR A 93 -3.18 -4.85 -12.23
N ALA A 94 -4.44 -4.40 -12.44
CA ALA A 94 -4.67 -3.02 -12.86
C ALA A 94 -4.21 -2.04 -11.77
N GLY A 95 -3.34 -1.08 -12.11
CA GLY A 95 -2.68 -0.15 -11.18
C GLY A 95 -1.41 -0.69 -10.51
N LEU A 96 -1.01 -1.93 -10.83
CA LEU A 96 0.26 -2.53 -10.42
C LEU A 96 1.30 -2.48 -11.55
N GLU A 97 0.97 -1.88 -12.69
CA GLU A 97 1.92 -1.66 -13.77
C GLU A 97 3.00 -0.68 -13.31
N PHE A 98 4.26 -1.04 -13.58
CA PHE A 98 5.39 -0.15 -13.39
C PHE A 98 5.64 0.58 -14.72
N ALA A 99 5.21 1.84 -14.79
CA ALA A 99 5.19 2.61 -16.03
C ALA A 99 6.57 2.71 -16.69
N ALA A 100 6.63 2.70 -18.01
CA ALA A 100 7.90 2.88 -18.74
C ALA A 100 8.37 4.34 -18.68
N THR A 101 7.44 5.30 -18.66
CA THR A 101 7.76 6.74 -18.73
C THR A 101 7.13 7.54 -17.57
N PRO A 102 7.66 8.74 -17.23
CA PRO A 102 7.06 9.60 -16.23
C PRO A 102 5.64 10.06 -16.60
N GLU A 103 5.34 10.27 -17.88
CA GLU A 103 4.01 10.68 -18.33
C GLU A 103 2.98 9.56 -18.13
N GLU A 104 3.33 8.32 -18.48
CA GLU A 104 2.49 7.16 -18.20
C GLU A 104 2.29 6.94 -16.69
N ALA A 105 3.34 7.17 -15.89
CA ALA A 105 3.22 7.11 -14.42
C ALA A 105 2.20 8.14 -13.89
N VAL A 106 2.22 9.36 -14.42
CA VAL A 106 1.22 10.40 -14.08
C VAL A 106 -0.18 9.97 -14.51
N ASP A 107 -0.36 9.40 -15.71
CA ASP A 107 -1.67 8.94 -16.16
C ASP A 107 -2.25 7.81 -15.29
N ILE A 108 -1.42 6.83 -14.90
CA ILE A 108 -1.83 5.72 -14.03
C ILE A 108 -2.18 6.25 -12.63
N VAL A 109 -1.30 7.03 -12.00
CA VAL A 109 -1.51 7.49 -10.62
C VAL A 109 -2.68 8.47 -10.52
N SER A 110 -2.86 9.37 -11.48
CA SER A 110 -4.02 10.25 -11.55
C SER A 110 -5.31 9.46 -11.77
N GLY A 111 -5.27 8.43 -12.61
CA GLY A 111 -6.38 7.50 -12.78
C GLY A 111 -6.73 6.76 -11.49
N LEU A 112 -5.74 6.43 -10.66
CA LEU A 112 -5.94 5.81 -9.35
C LEU A 112 -6.57 6.80 -8.35
N TRP A 113 -6.09 8.04 -8.27
CA TRP A 113 -6.67 9.08 -7.39
C TRP A 113 -8.15 9.34 -7.70
N ARG A 114 -8.50 9.55 -8.97
CA ARG A 114 -9.90 9.77 -9.40
C ARG A 114 -10.82 8.59 -9.08
N LYS A 115 -10.30 7.36 -9.17
CA LYS A 115 -11.06 6.13 -8.93
C LYS A 115 -11.09 5.72 -7.46
N ASP A 116 -10.30 6.35 -6.61
CA ASP A 116 -10.31 6.18 -5.16
C ASP A 116 -11.47 6.95 -4.52
N SER A 117 -12.66 6.66 -5.07
CA SER A 117 -13.96 7.15 -4.64
C SER A 117 -14.75 5.93 -4.18
N GLY A 118 -15.02 5.81 -2.88
CA GLY A 118 -15.77 4.67 -2.37
C GLY A 118 -15.82 4.60 -0.85
N SER A 119 -16.74 3.80 -0.33
CA SER A 119 -16.76 3.47 1.11
C SER A 119 -15.57 2.58 1.46
N HIS A 120 -15.14 2.59 2.73
CA HIS A 120 -14.06 1.70 3.20
C HIS A 120 -14.33 0.22 2.87
N ALA A 121 -15.59 -0.22 2.89
CA ALA A 121 -15.97 -1.59 2.58
C ALA A 121 -15.69 -1.94 1.11
N GLU A 122 -15.92 -1.02 0.17
CA GLU A 122 -15.63 -1.24 -1.25
C GLU A 122 -14.12 -1.26 -1.53
N LEU A 123 -13.36 -0.34 -0.92
CA LEU A 123 -11.91 -0.27 -1.11
C LEU A 123 -11.21 -1.55 -0.62
N ARG A 124 -11.73 -2.17 0.45
CA ARG A 124 -11.23 -3.45 0.98
C ARG A 124 -11.47 -4.65 0.05
N LYS A 125 -12.35 -4.54 -0.96
CA LYS A 125 -12.55 -5.59 -1.96
C LYS A 125 -11.44 -5.64 -3.01
N ILE A 126 -10.62 -4.58 -3.11
CA ILE A 126 -9.50 -4.55 -4.05
C ILE A 126 -8.45 -5.59 -3.63
N ALA A 127 -8.16 -6.49 -4.55
CA ALA A 127 -7.25 -7.61 -4.34
C ALA A 127 -5.82 -7.17 -4.05
N PHE A 128 -5.26 -7.69 -2.97
CA PHE A 128 -3.82 -7.76 -2.76
C PHE A 128 -3.25 -9.02 -3.44
N THR A 129 -2.03 -8.93 -3.94
CA THR A 129 -1.31 -10.09 -4.49
C THR A 129 0.17 -10.04 -4.14
N SER A 130 0.75 -11.13 -3.63
CA SER A 130 2.19 -11.19 -3.34
C SER A 130 3.05 -11.02 -4.62
N ALA A 131 2.64 -11.59 -5.75
CA ALA A 131 3.30 -11.40 -7.05
C ALA A 131 3.37 -9.94 -7.50
N GLY A 132 2.37 -9.12 -7.15
CA GLY A 132 2.36 -7.69 -7.45
C GLY A 132 3.44 -6.88 -6.72
N LEU A 133 4.17 -7.48 -5.78
CA LEU A 133 5.31 -6.86 -5.10
C LEU A 133 6.63 -7.07 -5.86
N VAL A 134 6.76 -8.19 -6.58
CA VAL A 134 8.05 -8.64 -7.12
C VAL A 134 8.45 -7.87 -8.36
N VAL A 135 7.59 -7.81 -9.38
CA VAL A 135 7.92 -7.21 -10.67
C VAL A 135 8.27 -5.72 -10.55
N PRO A 136 7.46 -4.87 -9.88
CA PRO A 136 7.79 -3.46 -9.72
C PRO A 136 9.10 -3.22 -8.96
N SER A 137 9.39 -4.01 -7.93
CA SER A 137 10.63 -3.87 -7.15
C SER A 137 11.87 -4.20 -7.98
N ARG A 138 11.80 -5.25 -8.81
CA ARG A 138 12.85 -5.61 -9.75
C ARG A 138 13.03 -4.53 -10.81
N ASP A 139 11.95 -4.08 -11.42
CA ASP A 139 11.98 -3.13 -12.52
C ASP A 139 12.54 -1.77 -12.05
N TRP A 140 12.20 -1.35 -10.82
CA TRP A 140 12.82 -0.20 -10.17
C TRP A 140 14.32 -0.38 -9.89
N LEU A 141 14.73 -1.57 -9.42
CA LEU A 141 16.14 -1.84 -9.10
C LEU A 141 17.03 -1.74 -10.34
N ILE A 142 16.63 -2.40 -11.43
CA ILE A 142 17.38 -2.45 -12.69
C ILE A 142 17.19 -1.17 -13.53
N GLY A 143 16.03 -0.52 -13.38
CA GLY A 143 15.70 0.72 -14.07
C GLY A 143 16.63 1.84 -13.63
N ARG A 144 17.00 2.73 -14.55
CA ARG A 144 17.75 3.96 -14.24
C ARG A 144 16.80 5.10 -13.89
N ALA A 145 17.30 6.14 -13.24
CA ALA A 145 16.52 7.36 -13.11
C ALA A 145 16.14 7.88 -14.51
N ASP A 146 14.93 8.42 -14.64
CA ASP A 146 14.51 8.99 -15.92
C ASP A 146 15.44 10.13 -16.33
N GLU A 147 15.81 10.17 -17.61
CA GLU A 147 16.74 11.17 -18.14
C GLU A 147 16.18 12.59 -18.06
N LYS A 148 14.87 12.73 -18.26
CA LYS A 148 14.17 14.01 -18.24
C LYS A 148 12.76 13.85 -17.67
N VAL A 149 12.40 14.75 -16.77
CA VAL A 149 11.03 14.93 -16.28
C VAL A 149 10.46 16.30 -16.61
N ALA A 150 11.28 17.26 -17.06
CA ALA A 150 10.82 18.61 -17.42
C ALA A 150 9.69 18.61 -18.45
N ARG A 151 8.64 19.40 -18.18
CA ARG A 151 7.49 19.60 -19.05
C ARG A 151 7.45 21.06 -19.51
N ALA A 152 7.84 21.30 -20.76
CA ALA A 152 7.80 22.62 -21.37
C ALA A 152 6.46 22.86 -22.08
N GLU A 153 6.07 24.13 -22.17
CA GLU A 153 5.00 24.53 -23.09
C GLU A 153 5.43 24.18 -24.52
N PRO A 154 4.57 23.58 -25.37
CA PRO A 154 4.89 23.42 -26.77
C PRO A 154 5.18 24.81 -27.36
N PRO A 155 6.20 24.97 -28.22
CA PRO A 155 6.46 26.28 -28.82
C PRO A 155 5.19 26.75 -29.53
N LEU A 156 4.76 27.99 -29.23
CA LEU A 156 3.71 28.65 -29.98
C LEU A 156 4.10 28.56 -31.46
N ARG A 157 3.30 27.85 -32.26
CA ARG A 157 3.42 27.91 -33.72
C ARG A 157 3.08 29.33 -34.12
N VAL A 158 4.10 30.17 -34.28
CA VAL A 158 3.97 31.48 -34.91
C VAL A 158 3.46 31.20 -36.32
N PRO A 159 2.27 31.68 -36.72
CA PRO A 159 1.84 31.57 -38.10
C PRO A 159 2.91 32.20 -38.98
N PRO A 160 3.33 31.57 -40.09
CA PRO A 160 4.29 32.21 -40.98
C PRO A 160 3.73 33.58 -41.38
N GLN A 161 4.49 34.65 -41.09
CA GLN A 161 4.14 36.01 -41.49
C GLN A 161 3.99 36.00 -43.02
N GLY A 162 2.74 36.10 -43.49
CA GLY A 162 2.44 36.18 -44.90
C GLY A 162 3.13 37.40 -45.51
N ARG A 163 3.89 37.18 -46.58
CA ARG A 163 4.41 38.27 -47.42
C ARG A 163 3.24 39.13 -47.94
N PRO A 164 3.37 40.46 -48.00
CA PRO A 164 2.31 41.30 -48.54
C PRO A 164 2.33 41.23 -50.07
N GLY A 165 1.29 40.66 -50.68
CA GLY A 165 1.14 40.71 -52.13
C GLY A 165 0.11 39.74 -52.69
N SER A 166 -1.15 40.17 -52.75
CA SER A 166 -2.06 40.07 -53.93
C SER A 166 -3.53 40.27 -53.54
N ARG A 167 -4.28 40.86 -54.47
CA ARG A 167 -5.62 41.49 -54.40
C ARG A 167 -6.78 40.53 -54.06
N PRO A 168 -7.97 41.08 -53.68
CA PRO A 168 -9.09 40.29 -53.18
C PRO A 168 -9.96 39.74 -54.32
N ALA A 169 -10.52 38.55 -54.12
CA ALA A 169 -11.59 37.98 -54.95
C ALA A 169 -12.68 37.37 -54.05
N GLY A 170 -13.90 37.90 -54.18
CA GLY A 170 -15.18 37.19 -54.14
C GLY A 170 -15.66 36.53 -52.84
N PRO A 171 -16.88 36.84 -52.34
CA PRO A 171 -17.48 36.15 -51.21
C PRO A 171 -18.22 34.90 -51.68
N GLN A 172 -17.78 33.72 -51.25
CA GLN A 172 -18.60 32.50 -51.27
C GLN A 172 -18.31 31.62 -50.05
N GLU A 173 -19.37 31.40 -49.29
CA GLU A 173 -19.47 30.54 -48.12
C GLU A 173 -19.10 29.09 -48.43
N LEU A 174 -18.29 28.49 -47.54
CA LEU A 174 -18.38 27.07 -47.26
C LEU A 174 -18.17 26.86 -45.75
N ALA A 175 -19.30 26.55 -45.11
CA ALA A 175 -19.42 26.20 -43.71
C ALA A 175 -18.60 24.94 -43.38
N ALA A 176 -17.36 25.12 -42.93
CA ALA A 176 -16.67 24.14 -42.11
C ALA A 176 -16.92 24.51 -40.65
N ARG A 177 -17.72 23.69 -39.95
CA ARG A 177 -17.96 23.77 -38.50
C ARG A 177 -16.62 23.84 -37.76
N ARG A 178 -16.17 25.05 -37.43
CA ARG A 178 -15.14 25.27 -36.42
C ARG A 178 -15.70 24.78 -35.10
N ARG A 179 -15.29 23.58 -34.68
CA ARG A 179 -15.35 23.21 -33.26
C ARG A 179 -14.73 24.38 -32.48
N PRO A 180 -15.33 24.83 -31.37
CA PRO A 180 -14.68 25.82 -30.54
C PRO A 180 -13.35 25.22 -30.13
N THR A 181 -12.25 25.78 -30.64
CA THR A 181 -10.93 25.64 -30.03
C THR A 181 -11.14 26.11 -28.61
N SER A 182 -11.16 25.18 -27.65
CA SER A 182 -11.12 25.56 -26.25
C SER A 182 -9.93 26.50 -26.12
N GLU A 183 -10.18 27.74 -25.72
CA GLU A 183 -9.13 28.63 -25.25
C GLU A 183 -8.35 27.83 -24.20
N ARG A 184 -7.17 27.35 -24.58
CA ARG A 184 -6.28 26.64 -23.67
C ARG A 184 -5.82 27.68 -22.69
N VAL A 185 -6.39 27.63 -21.49
CA VAL A 185 -5.89 28.35 -20.33
C VAL A 185 -4.37 28.14 -20.28
N PRO A 186 -3.55 29.20 -20.18
CA PRO A 186 -2.10 29.06 -20.08
C PRO A 186 -1.76 28.04 -18.99
N GLY A 187 -0.94 27.03 -19.32
CA GLY A 187 -0.67 25.93 -18.41
C GLY A 187 -0.10 26.44 -17.09
N HIS A 188 -0.67 26.01 -15.97
CA HIS A 188 -0.22 26.39 -14.63
C HIS A 188 1.29 26.11 -14.48
N ARG A 189 2.09 27.18 -14.30
CA ARG A 189 3.54 27.09 -14.12
C ARG A 189 3.84 26.75 -12.67
N VAL A 190 4.47 25.61 -12.43
CA VAL A 190 4.79 25.13 -11.08
C VAL A 190 6.01 25.89 -10.52
N THR A 191 5.86 26.39 -9.30
CA THR A 191 6.87 27.16 -8.58
C THR A 191 7.45 26.35 -7.41
N GLY A 192 8.53 26.87 -6.82
CA GLY A 192 9.07 26.31 -5.57
C GLY A 192 8.10 26.41 -4.39
N GLY A 193 7.21 27.41 -4.38
CA GLY A 193 6.20 27.61 -3.34
C GLY A 193 5.14 26.51 -3.37
N ASP A 194 4.70 26.11 -4.56
CA ASP A 194 3.72 25.03 -4.74
C ASP A 194 4.24 23.70 -4.17
N ILE A 195 5.51 23.37 -4.45
CA ILE A 195 6.16 22.18 -3.91
C ILE A 195 6.34 22.26 -2.39
N ALA A 196 6.64 23.45 -1.86
CA ALA A 196 6.73 23.65 -0.42
C ALA A 196 5.36 23.44 0.25
N ALA A 197 4.28 23.90 -0.37
CA ALA A 197 2.91 23.67 0.11
C ALA A 197 2.56 22.16 0.12
N LEU A 198 2.86 21.42 -0.96
CA LEU A 198 2.66 19.97 -1.03
C LEU A 198 3.35 19.25 0.15
N ARG A 199 4.58 19.63 0.46
CA ARG A 199 5.36 19.05 1.57
C ARG A 199 4.74 19.37 2.92
N SER A 200 4.39 20.64 3.18
CA SER A 200 3.74 21.06 4.43
C SER A 200 2.41 20.34 4.66
N VAL A 201 1.61 20.15 3.61
CA VAL A 201 0.37 19.37 3.69
C VAL A 201 0.66 17.88 3.96
N GLY A 202 1.72 17.33 3.38
CA GLY A 202 2.19 15.97 3.71
C GLY A 202 2.56 15.81 5.18
N GLU A 203 3.27 16.78 5.77
CA GLU A 203 3.59 16.80 7.20
C GLU A 203 2.33 16.83 8.09
N LEU A 204 1.36 17.67 7.72
CA LEU A 204 0.06 17.74 8.41
C LEU A 204 -0.67 16.40 8.40
N PHE A 205 -0.81 15.78 7.22
CA PHE A 205 -1.50 14.49 7.11
C PHE A 205 -0.79 13.36 7.87
N ARG A 206 0.55 13.37 7.92
CA ARG A 206 1.32 12.39 8.69
C ARG A 206 1.10 12.56 10.20
N THR A 207 1.10 13.80 10.68
CA THR A 207 0.84 14.11 12.08
C THR A 207 -0.54 13.61 12.52
N LEU A 208 -1.56 13.83 11.68
CA LEU A 208 -2.91 13.32 11.91
C LEU A 208 -2.96 11.78 11.88
N ASP A 209 -2.25 11.15 10.95
CA ASP A 209 -2.17 9.68 10.83
C ASP A 209 -1.48 9.04 12.04
N ASP A 210 -0.41 9.63 12.57
CA ASP A 210 0.30 9.10 13.74
C ASP A 210 -0.51 9.21 15.04
N ALA A 211 -1.29 10.29 15.18
CA ALA A 211 -2.13 10.54 16.35
C ALA A 211 -3.48 9.81 16.32
N TYR A 212 -4.17 9.79 15.17
CA TYR A 212 -5.57 9.37 15.07
C TYR A 212 -5.81 8.17 14.13
N GLY A 213 -4.76 7.64 13.51
CA GLY A 213 -4.85 6.55 12.55
C GLY A 213 -5.17 7.00 11.12
N GLY A 214 -4.85 6.13 10.17
CA GLY A 214 -4.84 6.46 8.75
C GLY A 214 -6.22 6.66 8.15
N GLY A 215 -7.27 6.12 8.77
CA GLY A 215 -8.65 6.34 8.33
C GLY A 215 -9.18 7.75 8.60
N HIS A 216 -8.50 8.56 9.43
CA HIS A 216 -9.01 9.88 9.81
C HIS A 216 -9.00 10.88 8.64
N ALA A 217 -7.85 11.05 7.98
CA ALA A 217 -7.63 12.10 6.98
C ALA A 217 -7.40 11.59 5.55
N ARG A 218 -7.51 10.26 5.33
CA ARG A 218 -7.21 9.62 4.04
C ARG A 218 -7.95 10.22 2.85
N GLN A 219 -9.27 10.40 2.96
CA GLN A 219 -10.07 10.92 1.83
C GLN A 219 -9.67 12.35 1.46
N ALA A 220 -9.34 13.17 2.46
CA ALA A 220 -8.85 14.53 2.22
C ALA A 220 -7.47 14.51 1.53
N LEU A 221 -6.57 13.62 1.92
CA LEU A 221 -5.27 13.43 1.26
C LEU A 221 -5.43 13.02 -0.21
N VAL A 222 -6.30 12.06 -0.52
CA VAL A 222 -6.54 11.61 -1.90
C VAL A 222 -7.17 12.73 -2.74
N ARG A 223 -8.13 13.49 -2.19
CA ARG A 223 -8.69 14.65 -2.88
C ARG A 223 -7.65 15.73 -3.15
N TYR A 224 -6.74 15.97 -2.21
CA TYR A 224 -5.64 16.91 -2.39
C TYR A 224 -4.67 16.44 -3.48
N LEU A 225 -4.35 15.15 -3.53
CA LEU A 225 -3.57 14.56 -4.63
C LEU A 225 -4.26 14.76 -6.00
N GLU A 226 -5.57 14.52 -6.08
CA GLU A 226 -6.36 14.69 -7.29
C GLU A 226 -6.49 16.16 -7.73
N HIS A 227 -6.77 17.08 -6.82
CA HIS A 227 -7.14 18.46 -7.16
C HIS A 227 -5.96 19.43 -7.16
N GLU A 228 -4.87 19.13 -6.46
CA GLU A 228 -3.70 20.01 -6.36
C GLU A 228 -2.47 19.37 -7.01
N CYS A 229 -2.15 18.12 -6.66
CA CYS A 229 -0.92 17.48 -7.14
C CYS A 229 -1.01 17.09 -8.63
N GLU A 230 -2.13 16.51 -9.10
CA GLU A 230 -2.29 16.15 -10.52
C GLU A 230 -2.17 17.36 -11.46
N PRO A 231 -2.87 18.49 -11.25
CA PRO A 231 -2.72 19.67 -12.10
C PRO A 231 -1.27 20.18 -12.16
N MET A 232 -0.54 20.13 -11.04
CA MET A 232 0.88 20.50 -11.02
C MET A 232 1.74 19.53 -11.85
N LEU A 233 1.52 18.21 -11.73
CA LEU A 233 2.25 17.20 -12.52
C LEU A 233 1.99 17.34 -14.03
N ARG A 234 0.79 17.81 -14.41
CA ARG A 234 0.42 18.10 -15.81
C ARG A 234 0.76 19.53 -16.26
N GLY A 235 1.26 20.37 -15.35
CA GLY A 235 1.62 21.77 -15.59
C GLY A 235 2.95 21.95 -16.33
N THR A 236 3.52 23.15 -16.23
CA THR A 236 4.82 23.47 -16.85
C THR A 236 5.92 23.66 -15.81
N TYR A 237 7.08 23.03 -16.02
CA TYR A 237 8.22 23.08 -15.10
C TYR A 237 9.53 22.65 -15.76
N GLY A 238 10.64 23.22 -15.29
CA GLY A 238 12.00 22.79 -15.65
C GLY A 238 12.42 21.52 -14.90
N GLU A 239 13.59 20.99 -15.24
CA GLU A 239 14.07 19.68 -14.77
C GLU A 239 14.22 19.61 -13.24
N GLN A 240 14.88 20.60 -12.63
CA GLN A 240 15.09 20.64 -11.18
C GLN A 240 13.77 20.73 -10.41
N THR A 241 12.85 21.58 -10.88
CA THR A 241 11.51 21.72 -10.29
C THR A 241 10.70 20.43 -10.47
N GLY A 242 10.76 19.81 -11.65
CA GLY A 242 10.11 18.54 -11.94
C GLY A 242 10.55 17.44 -10.97
N ARG A 243 11.86 17.24 -10.78
CA ARG A 243 12.35 16.21 -9.84
C ARG A 243 11.86 16.43 -8.41
N ARG A 244 11.87 17.69 -7.94
CA ARG A 244 11.33 18.05 -6.62
C ARG A 244 9.82 17.82 -6.51
N LEU A 245 9.07 18.09 -7.58
CA LEU A 245 7.63 17.84 -7.65
C LEU A 245 7.33 16.34 -7.63
N PHE A 246 8.03 15.54 -8.44
CA PHE A 246 7.90 14.07 -8.43
C PHE A 246 8.27 13.47 -7.07
N ALA A 247 9.28 14.01 -6.37
CA ALA A 247 9.61 13.59 -5.00
C ALA A 247 8.45 13.86 -4.03
N ALA A 248 7.89 15.08 -4.05
CA ALA A 248 6.73 15.43 -3.21
C ALA A 248 5.49 14.58 -3.55
N ALA A 249 5.25 14.32 -4.84
CA ALA A 249 4.16 13.47 -5.31
C ALA A 249 4.35 12.01 -4.85
N ALA A 250 5.58 11.47 -4.94
CA ALA A 250 5.92 10.14 -4.42
C ALA A 250 5.65 10.04 -2.92
N GLU A 251 6.00 11.09 -2.16
CA GLU A 251 5.77 11.15 -0.72
C GLU A 251 4.30 11.09 -0.32
N LEU A 252 3.48 11.94 -0.95
CA LEU A 252 2.04 11.98 -0.70
C LEU A 252 1.34 10.71 -1.20
N THR A 253 1.76 10.16 -2.34
CA THR A 253 1.22 8.90 -2.88
C THR A 253 1.52 7.73 -1.97
N ARG A 254 2.75 7.64 -1.42
CA ARG A 254 3.11 6.63 -0.42
C ARG A 254 2.29 6.81 0.86
N LEU A 255 2.04 8.04 1.29
CA LEU A 255 1.17 8.31 2.45
C LEU A 255 -0.29 7.89 2.19
N ALA A 256 -0.82 8.07 0.98
CA ALA A 256 -2.12 7.55 0.59
C ALA A 256 -2.14 6.01 0.62
N GLY A 257 -1.04 5.37 0.21
CA GLY A 257 -0.86 3.93 0.38
C GLY A 257 -0.82 3.50 1.85
N TRP A 258 -0.10 4.23 2.70
CA TRP A 258 0.04 3.93 4.13
C TRP A 258 -1.29 4.03 4.88
N THR A 259 -2.04 5.10 4.63
CA THR A 259 -3.37 5.30 5.22
C THR A 259 -4.37 4.26 4.70
N SER A 260 -4.27 3.85 3.43
CA SER A 260 -5.06 2.74 2.87
C SER A 260 -4.70 1.39 3.52
N TYR A 261 -3.41 1.16 3.79
CA TYR A 261 -2.94 -0.01 4.51
C TYR A 261 -3.49 -0.04 5.95
N ASP A 262 -3.57 1.12 6.61
CA ASP A 262 -4.07 1.24 7.97
C ASP A 262 -5.56 0.92 8.14
N ILE A 263 -6.35 1.14 7.08
CA ILE A 263 -7.77 0.73 7.02
C ILE A 263 -7.97 -0.66 6.39
N ALA A 264 -6.90 -1.46 6.27
CA ALA A 264 -6.88 -2.79 5.68
C ALA A 264 -7.33 -2.87 4.20
N ALA A 265 -7.25 -1.76 3.45
CA ALA A 265 -7.44 -1.74 2.00
C ALA A 265 -6.13 -2.15 1.30
N HIS A 266 -5.65 -3.37 1.57
CA HIS A 266 -4.30 -3.82 1.22
C HIS A 266 -4.01 -3.78 -0.29
N GLY A 267 -4.95 -4.20 -1.13
CA GLY A 267 -4.76 -4.17 -2.59
C GLY A 267 -4.67 -2.75 -3.15
N LEU A 268 -5.37 -1.79 -2.56
CA LEU A 268 -5.28 -0.38 -2.92
C LEU A 268 -3.96 0.23 -2.44
N ALA A 269 -3.59 -0.05 -1.19
CA ALA A 269 -2.30 0.35 -0.64
C ALA A 269 -1.12 -0.13 -1.50
N GLN A 270 -1.17 -1.39 -1.97
CA GLN A 270 -0.17 -1.96 -2.85
C GLN A 270 -0.02 -1.16 -4.15
N ARG A 271 -1.14 -0.80 -4.80
CA ARG A 271 -1.13 0.04 -6.02
C ARG A 271 -0.51 1.40 -5.75
N TYR A 272 -0.87 2.04 -4.64
CA TYR A 272 -0.25 3.32 -4.26
C TYR A 272 1.26 3.20 -4.03
N PHE A 273 1.73 2.13 -3.38
CA PHE A 273 3.16 1.93 -3.18
C PHE A 273 3.90 1.69 -4.50
N VAL A 274 3.34 0.92 -5.43
CA VAL A 274 3.92 0.74 -6.77
C VAL A 274 4.03 2.07 -7.51
N GLN A 275 2.97 2.88 -7.48
CA GLN A 275 3.00 4.20 -8.13
C GLN A 275 3.97 5.16 -7.43
N ALA A 276 4.04 5.17 -6.09
CA ALA A 276 5.02 5.95 -5.35
C ALA A 276 6.47 5.56 -5.68
N LEU A 277 6.74 4.26 -5.87
CA LEU A 277 8.05 3.75 -6.27
C LEU A 277 8.43 4.25 -7.67
N ARG A 278 7.48 4.25 -8.61
CA ARG A 278 7.72 4.77 -9.96
C ARG A 278 7.94 6.28 -9.98
N LEU A 279 7.18 7.04 -9.18
CA LEU A 279 7.36 8.49 -9.02
C LEU A 279 8.71 8.82 -8.38
N SER A 280 9.19 8.01 -7.43
CA SER A 280 10.53 8.21 -6.85
C SER A 280 11.65 7.97 -7.87
N GLN A 281 11.48 7.04 -8.81
CA GLN A 281 12.40 6.85 -9.93
C GLN A 281 12.41 8.07 -10.86
N ALA A 282 11.25 8.65 -11.15
CA ALA A 282 11.15 9.90 -11.93
C ALA A 282 11.84 11.07 -11.20
N ALA A 283 11.70 11.15 -9.88
CA ALA A 283 12.43 12.11 -9.07
C ALA A 283 13.96 11.89 -9.10
N GLY A 284 14.41 10.68 -9.42
CA GLY A 284 15.80 10.26 -9.25
C GLY A 284 16.18 9.99 -7.80
N ASP A 285 15.21 9.82 -6.91
CA ASP A 285 15.43 9.61 -5.48
C ASP A 285 15.43 8.12 -5.14
N ARG A 286 16.63 7.53 -5.18
CA ARG A 286 16.86 6.11 -4.87
C ARG A 286 16.64 5.79 -3.39
N ALA A 287 17.05 6.69 -2.50
CA ALA A 287 16.89 6.49 -1.06
C ALA A 287 15.39 6.47 -0.69
N TYR A 288 14.59 7.37 -1.28
CA TYR A 288 13.15 7.35 -1.10
C TYR A 288 12.50 6.11 -1.71
N GLY A 289 12.94 5.65 -2.88
CA GLY A 289 12.43 4.40 -3.47
C GLY A 289 12.72 3.18 -2.58
N ALA A 290 13.89 3.12 -1.94
CA ALA A 290 14.19 2.11 -0.94
C ALA A 290 13.24 2.18 0.27
N TYR A 291 12.86 3.38 0.71
CA TYR A 291 11.87 3.56 1.76
C TYR A 291 10.46 3.10 1.35
N VAL A 292 10.05 3.33 0.09
CA VAL A 292 8.80 2.78 -0.45
C VAL A 292 8.82 1.25 -0.42
N LEU A 293 9.94 0.63 -0.79
CA LEU A 293 10.11 -0.83 -0.72
C LEU A 293 10.08 -1.36 0.72
N VAL A 294 10.65 -0.65 1.70
CA VAL A 294 10.49 -0.98 3.13
C VAL A 294 9.02 -0.89 3.55
N THR A 295 8.28 0.09 3.05
CA THR A 295 6.85 0.23 3.33
C THR A 295 6.06 -0.97 2.78
N MET A 296 6.38 -1.42 1.57
CA MET A 296 5.83 -2.64 0.98
C MET A 296 6.23 -3.89 1.77
N SER A 297 7.48 -3.97 2.25
CA SER A 297 7.98 -5.06 3.09
C SER A 297 7.20 -5.15 4.41
N ARG A 298 6.93 -4.02 5.06
CA ARG A 298 6.09 -3.94 6.26
C ARG A 298 4.66 -4.40 6.02
N GLN A 299 4.07 -4.07 4.87
CA GLN A 299 2.77 -4.58 4.47
C GLN A 299 2.79 -6.11 4.29
N ALA A 300 3.84 -6.64 3.64
CA ALA A 300 4.02 -8.07 3.44
C ALA A 300 4.21 -8.82 4.78
N VAL A 301 4.99 -8.28 5.71
CA VAL A 301 5.15 -8.81 7.09
C VAL A 301 3.80 -8.93 7.80
N TYR A 302 2.99 -7.87 7.77
CA TYR A 302 1.68 -7.87 8.42
C TYR A 302 0.71 -8.89 7.82
N LEU A 303 0.83 -9.17 6.52
CA LEU A 303 0.02 -10.16 5.82
C LEU A 303 0.59 -11.58 5.88
N GLY A 304 1.73 -11.80 6.55
CA GLY A 304 2.36 -13.11 6.67
C GLY A 304 3.22 -13.53 5.47
N HIS A 305 3.46 -12.63 4.52
CA HIS A 305 4.30 -12.87 3.32
C HIS A 305 5.78 -12.61 3.62
N GLY A 306 6.36 -13.42 4.51
CA GLY A 306 7.73 -13.23 5.01
C GLY A 306 8.81 -13.31 3.92
N ARG A 307 8.65 -14.20 2.93
CA ARG A 307 9.62 -14.36 1.83
C ARG A 307 9.68 -13.09 0.96
N GLU A 308 8.52 -12.58 0.57
CA GLU A 308 8.39 -11.35 -0.20
C GLU A 308 8.88 -10.14 0.61
N ALA A 309 8.62 -10.10 1.91
CA ALA A 309 9.14 -9.05 2.78
C ALA A 309 10.67 -8.99 2.82
N VAL A 310 11.34 -10.16 2.95
CA VAL A 310 12.81 -10.26 2.89
C VAL A 310 13.32 -9.84 1.52
N GLN A 311 12.69 -10.29 0.44
CA GLN A 311 13.07 -9.90 -0.91
C GLN A 311 12.99 -8.39 -1.12
N LEU A 312 11.88 -7.75 -0.73
CA LEU A 312 11.71 -6.30 -0.83
C LEU A 312 12.77 -5.55 -0.01
N ALA A 313 13.05 -5.99 1.21
CA ALA A 313 14.07 -5.37 2.06
C ALA A 313 15.48 -5.47 1.45
N ARG A 314 15.82 -6.61 0.82
CA ARG A 314 17.10 -6.79 0.12
C ARG A 314 17.20 -5.95 -1.14
N VAL A 315 16.13 -5.86 -1.93
CA VAL A 315 16.07 -4.96 -3.09
C VAL A 315 16.23 -3.51 -2.64
N ALA A 316 15.62 -3.12 -1.52
CA ALA A 316 15.78 -1.79 -0.94
C ALA A 316 17.24 -1.51 -0.52
N GLN A 317 17.90 -2.47 0.14
CA GLN A 317 19.34 -2.38 0.47
C GLN A 317 20.22 -2.18 -0.76
N GLN A 318 19.98 -2.97 -1.81
CA GLN A 318 20.73 -2.86 -3.06
C GLN A 318 20.48 -1.52 -3.76
N GLY A 319 19.23 -1.07 -3.81
CA GLY A 319 18.84 0.16 -4.50
C GLY A 319 19.23 1.44 -3.78
N ALA A 320 19.27 1.45 -2.44
CA ALA A 320 19.79 2.57 -1.67
C ALA A 320 21.30 2.76 -1.84
N GLY A 321 22.03 1.66 -2.08
CA GLY A 321 23.48 1.64 -2.24
C GLY A 321 24.24 1.85 -0.91
N GLY A 322 25.56 1.65 -0.97
CA GLY A 322 26.44 1.73 0.21
C GLY A 322 26.65 3.15 0.78
N SER A 323 26.24 4.19 0.05
CA SER A 323 26.31 5.59 0.49
C SER A 323 25.08 6.05 1.26
N ALA A 324 24.09 5.18 1.48
CA ALA A 324 22.91 5.52 2.27
C ALA A 324 23.32 5.92 3.70
N PRO A 325 22.71 6.96 4.30
CA PRO A 325 23.00 7.36 5.67
C PRO A 325 22.83 6.19 6.66
N PRO A 326 23.60 6.13 7.76
CA PRO A 326 23.55 5.00 8.70
C PRO A 326 22.15 4.71 9.25
N VAL A 327 21.35 5.74 9.54
CA VAL A 327 19.94 5.62 9.95
C VAL A 327 19.08 4.93 8.89
N VAL A 328 19.32 5.22 7.61
CA VAL A 328 18.63 4.55 6.49
C VAL A 328 19.06 3.09 6.43
N GLN A 329 20.36 2.79 6.53
CA GLN A 329 20.85 1.41 6.56
C GLN A 329 20.24 0.61 7.71
N ALA A 330 20.14 1.20 8.90
CA ALA A 330 19.50 0.60 10.07
C ALA A 330 18.04 0.22 9.80
N LEU A 331 17.26 1.13 9.23
CA LEU A 331 15.88 0.90 8.80
C LEU A 331 15.77 -0.26 7.79
N LEU A 332 16.66 -0.31 6.80
CA LEU A 332 16.66 -1.35 5.77
C LEU A 332 16.96 -2.74 6.36
N HIS A 333 17.91 -2.83 7.29
CA HIS A 333 18.24 -4.07 7.98
C HIS A 333 17.14 -4.52 8.94
N ALA A 334 16.51 -3.59 9.65
CA ALA A 334 15.37 -3.89 10.52
C ALA A 334 14.18 -4.45 9.70
N ALA A 335 13.92 -3.91 8.50
CA ALA A 335 12.89 -4.45 7.61
C ALA A 335 13.18 -5.89 7.18
N GLU A 336 14.44 -6.23 6.89
CA GLU A 336 14.84 -7.61 6.59
C GLU A 336 14.66 -8.54 7.80
N ALA A 337 15.04 -8.07 9.00
CA ALA A 337 14.86 -8.82 10.24
C ALA A 337 13.39 -9.17 10.49
N ARG A 338 12.47 -8.22 10.27
CA ARG A 338 11.02 -8.45 10.40
C ARG A 338 10.51 -9.54 9.47
N GLY A 339 11.01 -9.59 8.23
CA GLY A 339 10.70 -10.66 7.29
C GLY A 339 11.15 -12.03 7.80
N HIS A 340 12.39 -12.13 8.30
CA HIS A 340 12.92 -13.37 8.88
C HIS A 340 12.19 -13.79 10.17
N GLY A 341 11.78 -12.83 11.00
CA GLY A 341 11.01 -13.08 12.23
C GLY A 341 9.70 -13.82 11.95
N VAL A 342 8.92 -13.35 10.96
CA VAL A 342 7.67 -14.01 10.54
C VAL A 342 7.92 -15.41 9.94
N LEU A 343 9.07 -15.65 9.32
CA LEU A 343 9.46 -16.96 8.79
C LEU A 343 9.94 -17.94 9.88
N GLY A 344 10.14 -17.48 11.12
CA GLY A 344 10.73 -18.31 12.18
C GLY A 344 12.25 -18.51 12.05
N GLU A 345 12.92 -17.73 11.19
CA GLU A 345 14.33 -17.92 10.86
C GLU A 345 15.24 -17.20 11.88
N VAL A 346 15.35 -17.80 13.08
CA VAL A 346 16.04 -17.19 14.24
C VAL A 346 17.42 -16.63 13.89
N ARG A 347 18.29 -17.42 13.25
CA ARG A 347 19.67 -16.99 12.94
C ARG A 347 19.71 -15.79 11.99
N ALA A 348 18.90 -15.82 10.93
CA ALA A 348 18.87 -14.75 9.93
C ALA A 348 18.25 -13.47 10.51
N CYS A 349 17.19 -13.61 11.33
CA CYS A 349 16.57 -12.51 12.05
C CYS A 349 17.58 -11.83 12.98
N THR A 350 18.26 -12.58 13.84
CA THR A 350 19.26 -12.03 14.77
C THR A 350 20.42 -11.35 14.02
N ALA A 351 20.92 -11.96 12.95
CA ALA A 351 21.99 -11.34 12.15
C ALA A 351 21.56 -10.01 11.51
N ALA A 352 20.32 -9.91 11.04
CA ALA A 352 19.78 -8.67 10.49
C ALA A 352 19.55 -7.60 11.58
N LEU A 353 19.06 -7.99 12.77
CA LEU A 353 18.92 -7.08 13.92
C LEU A 353 20.26 -6.50 14.38
N VAL A 354 21.30 -7.32 14.47
CA VAL A 354 22.66 -6.87 14.82
C VAL A 354 23.20 -5.88 13.78
N ARG A 355 22.93 -6.09 12.49
CA ARG A 355 23.30 -5.12 11.45
C ARG A 355 22.51 -3.81 11.59
N ALA A 356 21.23 -3.88 11.94
CA ALA A 356 20.40 -2.70 12.15
C ALA A 356 20.90 -1.85 13.33
N GLU A 357 21.21 -2.49 14.46
CA GLU A 357 21.75 -1.85 15.66
C GLU A 357 23.10 -1.19 15.38
N ARG A 358 24.06 -1.92 14.80
CA ARG A 358 25.37 -1.37 14.43
C ARG A 358 25.28 -0.18 13.48
N ALA A 359 24.34 -0.21 12.53
CA ALA A 359 24.14 0.90 11.61
C ALA A 359 23.55 2.13 12.32
N LEU A 360 22.66 1.93 13.29
CA LEU A 360 22.11 3.04 14.07
C LEU A 360 23.17 3.65 15.00
N ASP A 361 23.98 2.82 15.67
CA ASP A 361 25.09 3.25 16.53
C ASP A 361 26.16 4.04 15.77
N ALA A 362 26.30 3.79 14.47
CA ALA A 362 27.23 4.52 13.61
C ALA A 362 26.74 5.93 13.23
N ALA A 363 25.46 6.26 13.46
CA ALA A 363 24.91 7.58 13.16
C ALA A 363 25.46 8.65 14.12
N ARG A 364 25.84 9.81 13.57
CA ARG A 364 26.47 10.90 14.33
C ARG A 364 25.58 12.15 14.38
N PRO A 365 25.66 12.95 15.46
CA PRO A 365 25.08 14.29 15.47
C PRO A 365 25.67 15.13 14.31
N GLY A 366 24.81 15.61 13.42
CA GLY A 366 25.20 16.40 12.24
C GLY A 366 25.17 15.65 10.92
N ASP A 367 24.95 14.32 10.92
CA ASP A 367 24.72 13.58 9.68
C ASP A 367 23.50 14.12 8.93
N GLU A 368 23.60 14.22 7.61
CA GLU A 368 22.46 14.62 6.78
C GLU A 368 21.46 13.46 6.69
N VAL A 369 20.44 13.49 7.56
CA VAL A 369 19.37 12.49 7.58
C VAL A 369 18.16 13.02 6.80
N PRO A 370 17.72 12.29 5.75
CA PRO A 370 16.49 12.63 5.03
C PRO A 370 15.31 12.77 6.00
N PRO A 371 14.44 13.78 5.86
CA PRO A 371 13.36 14.02 6.81
C PRO A 371 12.48 12.79 7.08
N TRP A 372 12.17 12.02 6.04
CA TRP A 372 11.38 10.80 6.13
C TRP A 372 12.07 9.66 6.90
N ALA A 373 13.39 9.70 7.13
CA ALA A 373 14.13 8.68 7.86
C ALA A 373 14.27 9.01 9.36
N ARG A 374 14.00 10.25 9.77
CA ARG A 374 14.23 10.75 11.14
C ARG A 374 13.38 10.06 12.21
N PHE A 375 12.27 9.43 11.83
CA PHE A 375 11.45 8.64 12.76
C PHE A 375 12.16 7.36 13.21
N PHE A 376 13.21 6.91 12.51
CA PHE A 376 13.94 5.70 12.83
C PHE A 376 15.05 6.01 13.84
N ASP A 377 14.66 6.00 15.11
CA ASP A 377 15.51 6.24 16.27
C ASP A 377 15.64 4.98 17.15
N GLU A 378 16.25 5.11 18.33
CA GLU A 378 16.37 4.01 19.29
C GLU A 378 15.00 3.44 19.69
N ALA A 379 13.97 4.29 19.82
CA ALA A 379 12.63 3.86 20.15
C ALA A 379 12.03 2.98 19.03
N GLN A 380 12.28 3.32 17.78
CA GLN A 380 11.86 2.52 16.63
C GLN A 380 12.68 1.25 16.46
N LEU A 381 13.99 1.28 16.71
CA LEU A 381 14.79 0.07 16.67
C LEU A 381 14.31 -0.93 17.74
N ALA A 382 14.09 -0.47 18.98
CA ALA A 382 13.54 -1.30 20.05
C ALA A 382 12.17 -1.88 19.70
N ASP A 383 11.30 -1.12 19.02
CA ASP A 383 10.01 -1.61 18.52
C ASP A 383 10.17 -2.75 17.51
N GLU A 384 11.12 -2.64 16.57
CA GLU A 384 11.40 -3.67 15.58
C GLU A 384 11.99 -4.94 16.23
N PHE A 385 12.87 -4.81 17.22
CA PHE A 385 13.37 -5.94 18.03
C PHE A 385 12.23 -6.64 18.78
N GLY A 386 11.36 -5.87 19.46
CA GLY A 386 10.22 -6.40 20.20
C GLY A 386 9.30 -7.24 19.32
N HIS A 387 8.98 -6.74 18.12
CA HIS A 387 8.19 -7.48 17.14
C HIS A 387 8.90 -8.75 16.65
N CYS A 388 10.18 -8.68 16.30
CA CYS A 388 10.94 -9.86 15.86
C CYS A 388 10.95 -10.95 16.94
N HIS A 389 11.27 -10.59 18.18
CA HIS A 389 11.31 -11.55 19.29
C HIS A 389 9.94 -12.12 19.61
N ARG A 390 8.86 -11.34 19.51
CA ARG A 390 7.49 -11.85 19.63
C ARG A 390 7.19 -12.90 18.58
N ASP A 391 7.53 -12.63 17.31
CA ASP A 391 7.25 -13.55 16.19
C ASP A 391 8.06 -14.85 16.33
N LEU A 392 9.28 -14.76 16.88
CA LEU A 392 10.13 -15.91 17.24
C LEU A 392 9.78 -16.56 18.59
N GLN A 393 8.73 -16.11 19.28
CA GLN A 393 8.29 -16.59 20.60
C GLN A 393 9.37 -16.46 21.71
N GLN A 394 10.29 -15.52 21.56
CA GLN A 394 11.33 -15.18 22.54
C GLN A 394 10.80 -14.11 23.50
N PHE A 395 9.78 -14.48 24.29
CA PHE A 395 8.93 -13.53 25.01
C PHE A 395 9.67 -12.65 26.02
N ARG A 396 10.71 -13.16 26.70
CA ARG A 396 11.51 -12.34 27.63
C ARG A 396 12.19 -11.17 26.92
N ALA A 397 12.85 -11.42 25.78
CA ALA A 397 13.48 -10.37 24.98
C ALA A 397 12.43 -9.44 24.36
N ALA A 398 11.31 -9.99 23.89
CA ALA A 398 10.21 -9.19 23.35
C ALA A 398 9.67 -8.18 24.36
N ALA A 399 9.49 -8.59 25.63
CA ALA A 399 9.02 -7.71 26.70
C ALA A 399 10.01 -6.58 26.97
N GLN A 400 11.30 -6.89 27.12
CA GLN A 400 12.36 -5.89 27.38
C GLN A 400 12.41 -4.81 26.29
N HIS A 401 12.40 -5.22 25.03
CA HIS A 401 12.46 -4.28 23.91
C HIS A 401 11.16 -3.47 23.74
N ALA A 402 10.00 -4.09 23.96
CA ALA A 402 8.72 -3.39 23.91
C ALA A 402 8.60 -2.34 25.04
N GLU A 403 9.08 -2.64 26.24
CA GLU A 403 9.16 -1.67 27.34
C GLU A 403 10.09 -0.51 27.02
N ARG A 404 11.28 -0.80 26.49
CA ARG A 404 12.24 0.23 26.08
C ARG A 404 11.64 1.16 25.03
N SER A 405 10.97 0.61 24.02
CA SER A 405 10.30 1.43 23.01
C SER A 405 9.19 2.31 23.61
N LEU A 406 8.34 1.76 24.48
CA LEU A 406 7.28 2.52 25.16
C LEU A 406 7.82 3.63 26.09
N GLN A 407 9.00 3.44 26.68
CA GLN A 407 9.64 4.46 27.52
C GLN A 407 10.18 5.62 26.68
N LEU A 408 10.81 5.32 25.54
CA LEU A 408 11.47 6.32 24.70
C LEU A 408 10.50 7.07 23.77
N ARG A 409 9.45 6.39 23.29
CA ARG A 409 8.59 6.91 22.22
C ARG A 409 7.67 8.02 22.70
N ALA A 410 7.72 9.17 22.03
CA ALA A 410 6.86 10.32 22.34
C ALA A 410 5.35 9.99 22.24
N PRO A 411 4.49 10.61 23.08
CA PRO A 411 3.04 10.36 23.09
C PRO A 411 2.33 10.61 21.76
N GLY A 412 2.86 11.50 20.91
CA GLY A 412 2.29 11.83 19.59
C GLY A 412 2.24 10.64 18.62
N TYR A 413 3.04 9.59 18.84
CA TYR A 413 3.00 8.35 18.05
C TYR A 413 2.01 7.34 18.63
N ALA A 414 0.76 7.77 18.84
CA ALA A 414 -0.26 7.01 19.58
C ALA A 414 -0.46 5.59 19.00
N ARG A 415 -0.59 5.47 17.68
CA ARG A 415 -0.78 4.17 17.00
C ARG A 415 0.43 3.24 17.17
N SER A 416 1.65 3.74 16.98
CA SER A 416 2.86 2.91 17.13
C SER A 416 3.06 2.47 18.58
N ARG A 417 2.73 3.32 19.56
CA ARG A 417 2.72 2.95 20.99
C ARG A 417 1.69 1.86 21.28
N LEU A 418 0.51 1.92 20.66
CA LEU A 418 -0.49 0.86 20.79
C LEU A 418 0.03 -0.48 20.28
N PHE A 419 0.62 -0.52 19.07
CA PHE A 419 1.20 -1.76 18.54
C PHE A 419 2.25 -2.34 19.48
N CYS A 420 3.15 -1.49 20.00
CA CYS A 420 4.18 -1.90 20.96
C CYS A 420 3.58 -2.40 22.28
N ARG A 421 2.50 -1.80 22.77
CA ARG A 421 1.78 -2.25 23.98
C ARG A 421 1.16 -3.63 23.79
N VAL A 422 0.60 -3.92 22.61
CA VAL A 422 0.07 -5.26 22.29
C VAL A 422 1.20 -6.29 22.16
N VAL A 423 2.35 -5.91 21.62
CA VAL A 423 3.56 -6.77 21.63
C VAL A 423 3.97 -7.10 23.06
N LEU A 424 4.02 -6.10 23.95
CA LEU A 424 4.32 -6.32 25.36
C LEU A 424 3.27 -7.22 26.04
N ALA A 425 1.99 -6.97 25.83
CA ALA A 425 0.91 -7.81 26.36
C ALA A 425 1.05 -9.27 25.89
N THR A 426 1.36 -9.49 24.61
CA THR A 426 1.61 -10.82 24.04
C THR A 426 2.82 -11.49 24.67
N ALA A 427 3.89 -10.74 24.91
CA ALA A 427 5.08 -11.25 25.58
C ALA A 427 4.79 -11.64 27.05
N ARG A 428 4.07 -10.80 27.80
CA ARG A 428 3.64 -11.07 29.17
C ARG A 428 2.75 -12.32 29.25
N LEU A 429 1.83 -12.48 28.30
CA LEU A 429 1.02 -13.70 28.18
C LEU A 429 1.89 -14.95 27.95
N GLY A 430 2.86 -14.86 27.03
CA GLY A 430 3.80 -15.96 26.74
C GLY A 430 4.73 -16.31 27.90
N LEU A 431 4.92 -15.42 28.87
CA LEU A 431 5.64 -15.66 30.13
C LEU A 431 4.73 -16.20 31.26
N GLY A 432 3.42 -16.36 31.00
CA GLY A 432 2.45 -16.80 32.00
C GLY A 432 1.91 -15.69 32.91
N GLU A 433 2.24 -14.43 32.62
CA GLU A 433 1.85 -13.25 33.43
C GLU A 433 0.48 -12.71 32.97
N LEU A 434 -0.56 -13.52 33.16
CA LEU A 434 -1.89 -13.30 32.57
C LEU A 434 -2.54 -11.97 32.99
N ASP A 435 -2.45 -11.58 34.26
CA ASP A 435 -2.99 -10.33 34.78
C ASP A 435 -2.40 -9.10 34.08
N GLN A 436 -1.06 -9.03 33.99
CA GLN A 436 -0.37 -7.93 33.32
C GLN A 436 -0.69 -7.90 31.83
N ALA A 437 -0.74 -9.07 31.19
CA ALA A 437 -1.11 -9.18 29.77
C ALA A 437 -2.51 -8.60 29.51
N CYS A 438 -3.48 -8.96 30.35
CA CYS A 438 -4.86 -8.46 30.25
C CYS A 438 -4.97 -6.95 30.51
N GLN A 439 -4.21 -6.42 31.49
CA GLN A 439 -4.20 -4.99 31.77
C GLN A 439 -3.67 -4.17 30.59
N LEU A 440 -2.51 -4.56 30.06
CA LEU A 440 -1.88 -3.89 28.91
C LEU A 440 -2.77 -3.98 27.66
N ALA A 441 -3.40 -5.13 27.44
CA ALA A 441 -4.32 -5.29 26.32
C ALA A 441 -5.58 -4.43 26.46
N ALA A 442 -6.11 -4.26 27.68
CA ALA A 442 -7.28 -3.40 27.90
C ALA A 442 -6.95 -1.92 27.63
N GLU A 443 -5.77 -1.46 28.03
CA GLU A 443 -5.27 -0.13 27.68
C GLU A 443 -5.13 0.05 26.16
N ALA A 444 -4.57 -0.95 25.47
CA ALA A 444 -4.46 -0.92 24.01
C ALA A 444 -5.83 -0.92 23.33
N ALA A 445 -6.81 -1.67 23.85
CA ALA A 445 -8.18 -1.70 23.33
C ALA A 445 -8.89 -0.34 23.49
N ALA A 446 -8.74 0.30 24.65
CA ALA A 446 -9.27 1.65 24.88
C ALA A 446 -8.70 2.65 23.87
N GLN A 447 -7.38 2.62 23.65
CA GLN A 447 -6.73 3.47 22.66
C GLN A 447 -7.17 3.15 21.22
N ALA A 448 -7.37 1.86 20.89
CA ALA A 448 -7.85 1.44 19.58
C ALA A 448 -9.24 2.02 19.28
N ALA A 449 -10.12 2.09 20.27
CA ALA A 449 -11.47 2.61 20.13
C ALA A 449 -11.51 4.12 19.81
N GLU A 450 -10.48 4.88 20.21
CA GLU A 450 -10.37 6.31 19.95
C GLU A 450 -9.75 6.65 18.58
N MET A 451 -9.27 5.64 17.82
CA MET A 451 -8.59 5.85 16.54
C MET A 451 -9.30 5.23 15.35
N ARG A 452 -9.10 5.81 14.16
CA ARG A 452 -9.58 5.28 12.88
C ARG A 452 -8.50 4.41 12.23
N SER A 453 -8.15 3.31 12.88
CA SER A 453 -7.19 2.32 12.39
C SER A 453 -7.75 0.90 12.49
N VAL A 454 -7.93 0.24 11.34
CA VAL A 454 -8.34 -1.17 11.33
C VAL A 454 -7.19 -2.05 11.82
N ARG A 455 -5.94 -1.69 11.52
CA ARG A 455 -4.77 -2.43 12.00
C ARG A 455 -4.67 -2.44 13.53
N ALA A 456 -4.96 -1.31 14.20
CA ALA A 456 -4.97 -1.25 15.66
C ALA A 456 -5.99 -2.22 16.26
N VAL A 457 -7.21 -2.23 15.72
CA VAL A 457 -8.25 -3.17 16.13
C VAL A 457 -7.83 -4.62 15.87
N GLU A 458 -7.23 -4.93 14.73
CA GLU A 458 -6.77 -6.29 14.42
C GLU A 458 -5.61 -6.76 15.31
N TYR A 459 -4.73 -5.86 15.75
CA TYR A 459 -3.70 -6.18 16.76
C TYR A 459 -4.34 -6.60 18.08
N VAL A 460 -5.35 -5.86 18.56
CA VAL A 460 -6.10 -6.22 19.78
C VAL A 460 -6.82 -7.56 19.60
N ARG A 461 -7.51 -7.76 18.47
CA ARG A 461 -8.19 -9.03 18.15
C ARG A 461 -7.24 -10.22 18.06
N ASP A 462 -6.01 -10.02 17.56
CA ASP A 462 -5.00 -11.10 17.57
C ASP A 462 -4.66 -11.53 18.99
N PHE A 463 -4.50 -10.56 19.88
CA PHE A 463 -4.28 -10.85 21.30
C PHE A 463 -5.50 -11.55 21.92
N GLU A 464 -6.72 -11.12 21.62
CA GLU A 464 -7.95 -11.79 22.12
C GLU A 464 -8.03 -13.26 21.72
N ARG A 465 -7.65 -13.60 20.47
CA ARG A 465 -7.59 -14.99 20.01
C ARG A 465 -6.60 -15.82 20.85
N ARG A 466 -5.49 -15.22 21.29
CA ARG A 466 -4.49 -15.89 22.14
C ARG A 466 -4.97 -16.10 23.58
N LEU A 467 -5.98 -15.35 24.02
CA LEU A 467 -6.61 -15.54 25.33
C LEU A 467 -7.63 -16.68 25.38
N GLU A 468 -8.01 -17.27 24.24
CA GLU A 468 -9.04 -18.31 24.21
C GLU A 468 -8.74 -19.51 25.12
N PRO A 469 -7.50 -20.03 25.25
CA PRO A 469 -7.16 -21.07 26.22
C PRO A 469 -7.39 -20.67 27.69
N TYR A 470 -7.48 -19.37 27.98
CA TYR A 470 -7.62 -18.78 29.31
C TYR A 470 -8.99 -18.13 29.54
N ARG A 471 -9.99 -18.41 28.70
CA ARG A 471 -11.31 -17.75 28.72
C ARG A 471 -12.02 -17.74 30.07
N ASP A 472 -11.76 -18.75 30.91
CA ASP A 472 -12.39 -18.94 32.22
C ASP A 472 -11.56 -18.35 33.37
N ALA A 473 -10.42 -17.73 33.09
CA ALA A 473 -9.61 -17.06 34.10
C ALA A 473 -10.23 -15.71 34.49
N GLY A 474 -10.15 -15.36 35.78
CA GLY A 474 -10.65 -14.06 36.30
C GLY A 474 -10.14 -12.84 35.52
N PRO A 475 -8.82 -12.71 35.27
CA PRO A 475 -8.27 -11.58 34.54
C PRO A 475 -8.81 -11.43 33.11
N VAL A 476 -9.09 -12.55 32.43
CA VAL A 476 -9.64 -12.56 31.06
C VAL A 476 -11.11 -12.13 31.05
N ARG A 477 -11.91 -12.51 32.05
CA ARG A 477 -13.28 -11.99 32.19
C ARG A 477 -13.28 -10.48 32.41
N THR A 478 -12.48 -9.99 33.35
CA THR A 478 -12.33 -8.54 33.60
C THR A 478 -11.88 -7.79 32.34
N TYR A 479 -10.95 -8.35 31.58
CA TYR A 479 -10.54 -7.79 30.29
C TYR A 479 -11.70 -7.72 29.30
N ARG A 480 -12.45 -8.81 29.11
CA ARG A 480 -13.60 -8.86 28.19
C ARG A 480 -14.70 -7.87 28.60
N ASP A 481 -14.98 -7.74 29.89
CA ASP A 481 -15.96 -6.78 30.41
C ASP A 481 -15.54 -5.33 30.11
N ARG A 482 -14.24 -5.02 30.26
CA ARG A 482 -13.69 -3.69 29.92
C ARG A 482 -13.74 -3.41 28.42
N VAL A 483 -13.35 -4.38 27.59
CA VAL A 483 -13.35 -4.20 26.12
C VAL A 483 -14.77 -4.04 25.59
N ALA A 484 -15.73 -4.82 26.11
CA ALA A 484 -17.14 -4.70 25.73
C ALA A 484 -17.74 -3.31 26.01
N ALA A 485 -17.18 -2.56 26.98
CA ALA A 485 -17.60 -1.20 27.28
C ALA A 485 -17.17 -0.17 26.21
N TYR A 486 -16.24 -0.51 25.31
CA TYR A 486 -15.73 0.39 24.27
C TYR A 486 -16.51 0.31 22.95
N GLY A 487 -17.48 -0.62 22.83
CA GLY A 487 -18.22 -0.90 21.59
C GLY A 487 -17.53 -1.94 20.72
#